data_AF-G7YTF6-F1
#
_entry.id   AF-G7YTF6-F1
#
_cell.length_a   1.000
_cell.length_b   1.000
_cell.length_c   1.000
_cell.angle_alpha   90.00
_cell.angle_beta   90.00
_cell.angle_gamma   90.00
#
_symmetry.space_group_name_H-M   'P 1'
#
loop_
_entity.id
_entity.type
_entity.pdbx_description
1 polymer ?
#
loop_
_entity_poly.entity_id
_entity_poly.type
_entity_poly.pdbx_seq_one_letter_code
_entity_poly.pdbx_strand_id
1 'polypeptide(L)'
;MLAAFSAVCPTSPIRPQNHWISARSLSMIDARKSIPAGNAYDGARKSLKRQIVKSLRKDRELWWKSKAREMEKAFATGNSRALYQLIRS
;
A
#
# COMPACT_ATOMS: atom_id res chain seq x y z
N MET A 1 -33.63 14.07 33.86
CA MET A 1 -32.43 13.28 33.52
C MET A 1 -32.17 13.45 32.03
N LEU A 2 -31.21 14.28 31.62
CA LEU A 2 -30.80 14.42 30.22
C LEU A 2 -29.59 13.52 29.97
N ALA A 3 -29.75 12.48 29.16
CA ALA A 3 -28.65 11.60 28.77
C ALA A 3 -27.82 12.30 27.68
N ALA A 4 -26.53 12.49 27.97
CA ALA A 4 -25.57 12.99 26.99
C ALA A 4 -25.23 11.88 25.99
N PHE A 5 -25.64 12.04 24.73
CA PHE A 5 -25.18 11.20 23.63
C PHE A 5 -23.78 11.65 23.22
N SER A 6 -22.75 10.96 23.70
CA SER A 6 -21.41 11.10 23.17
C SER A 6 -21.33 10.44 21.80
N ALA A 7 -21.38 11.26 20.74
CA ALA A 7 -21.11 10.84 19.37
C ALA A 7 -19.63 10.43 19.26
N VAL A 8 -19.37 9.13 19.33
CA VAL A 8 -18.06 8.57 18.98
C VAL A 8 -17.97 8.63 17.46
N CYS A 9 -17.28 9.63 16.93
CA CYS A 9 -16.87 9.62 15.54
C CYS A 9 -15.94 8.40 15.35
N PRO A 10 -16.23 7.47 14.42
CA PRO A 10 -15.23 6.50 14.02
C PRO A 10 -14.11 7.29 13.34
N THR A 11 -13.00 7.47 14.06
CA THR A 11 -11.73 7.88 13.47
C THR A 11 -11.34 6.74 12.53
N SER A 12 -11.74 6.86 11.27
CA SER A 12 -11.16 6.06 10.19
C SER A 12 -9.65 6.16 10.35
N PRO A 13 -8.91 5.06 10.53
CA PRO A 13 -7.49 5.16 10.67
C PRO A 13 -6.96 5.89 9.44
N ILE A 14 -6.28 7.01 9.68
CA ILE A 14 -5.44 7.70 8.69
C ILE A 14 -4.27 6.75 8.45
N ARG A 15 -4.54 5.62 7.80
CA ARG A 15 -3.51 4.79 7.24
C ARG A 15 -3.27 5.39 5.87
N PRO A 16 -2.06 5.89 5.56
CA PRO A 16 -1.64 6.03 4.19
C PRO A 16 -1.60 4.59 3.68
N GLN A 17 -2.73 4.10 3.17
CA GLN A 17 -2.87 2.73 2.74
C GLN A 17 -2.09 2.64 1.42
N ASN A 18 -0.79 2.40 1.54
CA ASN A 18 0.05 1.89 0.46
C ASN A 18 -0.42 0.45 0.14
N HIS A 19 -1.69 0.31 -0.25
CA HIS A 19 -2.41 -0.94 -0.46
C HIS A 19 -1.81 -1.76 -1.59
N TRP A 20 -0.95 -1.14 -2.40
CA TRP A 20 -0.23 -1.81 -3.46
C TRP A 20 1.01 -2.56 -2.95
N ILE A 21 1.59 -2.20 -1.80
CA ILE A 21 2.78 -2.87 -1.26
C ILE A 21 2.35 -4.10 -0.46
N SER A 22 2.86 -5.27 -0.84
CA SER A 22 2.55 -6.52 -0.14
C SER A 22 3.19 -6.59 1.26
N ALA A 23 2.60 -7.38 2.15
CA ALA A 23 3.19 -7.67 3.47
C ALA A 23 4.62 -8.23 3.37
N ARG A 24 4.90 -9.01 2.31
CA ARG A 24 6.24 -9.53 2.01
C ARG A 24 7.24 -8.41 1.74
N SER A 25 6.89 -7.47 0.86
CA SER A 25 7.75 -6.32 0.56
C SER A 25 7.98 -5.43 1.79
N LEU A 26 6.94 -5.23 2.62
CA LEU A 26 7.07 -4.50 3.89
C LEU A 26 8.04 -5.19 4.85
N SER A 27 7.89 -6.50 5.06
CA SER A 27 8.80 -7.28 5.91
C SER A 27 10.26 -7.16 5.44
N MET A 28 10.52 -7.20 4.14
CA MET A 28 11.87 -7.01 3.60
C MET A 28 12.42 -5.59 3.81
N ILE A 29 11.57 -4.57 3.71
CA ILE A 29 11.95 -3.18 4.02
C ILE A 29 12.33 -3.05 5.48
N ASP A 30 11.55 -3.63 6.39
CA ASP A 30 11.83 -3.58 7.83
C ASP A 30 13.08 -4.40 8.20
N ALA A 31 13.26 -5.57 7.61
CA ALA A 31 14.48 -6.36 7.72
C ALA A 31 15.72 -5.59 7.23
N ARG A 32 15.58 -4.73 6.21
CA ARG A 32 16.70 -3.89 5.77
C ARG A 32 17.02 -2.76 6.74
N LYS A 33 16.01 -2.19 7.41
CA LYS A 33 16.20 -1.13 8.42
C LYS A 33 16.90 -1.67 9.67
N SER A 34 16.71 -2.94 10.01
CA SER A 34 17.37 -3.57 11.17
C SER A 34 18.83 -3.94 10.92
N ILE A 35 19.32 -3.93 9.68
CA ILE A 35 20.74 -4.18 9.39
C ILE A 35 21.57 -3.02 9.92
N PRO A 36 22.58 -3.25 10.80
CA PRO A 36 23.43 -2.20 11.33
C PRO A 36 24.22 -1.45 10.25
N ALA A 37 24.55 -0.19 10.51
CA ALA A 37 25.51 0.54 9.68
C ALA A 37 26.91 -0.03 9.86
N GLY A 38 27.59 -0.32 8.75
CA GLY A 38 28.94 -0.89 8.77
C GLY A 38 29.29 -1.54 7.43
N ASN A 39 30.58 -1.55 7.09
CA ASN A 39 31.06 -2.15 5.84
C ASN A 39 30.84 -3.68 5.80
N ALA A 40 30.91 -4.35 6.95
CA ALA A 40 30.73 -5.79 7.10
C ALA A 40 29.38 -6.29 6.55
N TYR A 41 28.33 -5.45 6.61
CA TYR A 41 26.98 -5.80 6.16
C TYR A 41 26.57 -5.12 4.85
N ASP A 42 27.47 -4.40 4.18
CA ASP A 42 27.14 -3.64 2.98
C ASP A 42 26.68 -4.56 1.82
N GLY A 43 27.34 -5.71 1.66
CA GLY A 43 26.95 -6.73 0.68
C GLY A 43 25.52 -7.24 0.89
N ALA A 44 25.18 -7.63 2.12
CA ALA A 44 23.84 -8.08 2.49
C ALA A 44 22.79 -6.98 2.28
N ARG A 45 23.10 -5.74 2.71
CA ARG A 45 22.21 -4.59 2.53
C ARG A 45 21.97 -4.25 1.06
N LYS A 46 22.98 -4.34 0.21
CA LYS A 46 22.88 -4.15 -1.25
C LYS A 46 22.07 -5.26 -1.92
N SER A 47 22.30 -6.51 -1.53
CA SER A 47 21.52 -7.66 -2.02
C SER A 47 20.04 -7.52 -1.68
N LEU A 48 19.73 -7.23 -0.42
CA LEU A 48 18.35 -7.03 0.04
C LEU A 48 17.68 -5.82 -0.64
N LYS A 49 18.42 -4.73 -0.87
CA LYS A 49 17.93 -3.58 -1.68
C LYS A 49 17.47 -4.03 -3.07
N ARG A 50 18.26 -4.86 -3.76
CA ARG A 50 17.89 -5.37 -5.10
C ARG A 50 16.62 -6.22 -5.05
N GLN A 51 16.50 -7.08 -4.03
CA GLN A 51 15.30 -7.90 -3.83
C GLN A 51 14.06 -7.03 -3.56
N ILE A 52 14.16 -6.01 -2.70
CA ILE A 52 13.07 -5.07 -2.42
C ILE A 52 12.62 -4.37 -3.68
N VAL A 53 13.55 -3.85 -4.49
CA VAL A 53 13.21 -3.20 -5.76
C VAL A 53 12.47 -4.18 -6.69
N LYS A 54 12.90 -5.43 -6.76
CA LYS A 54 12.24 -6.46 -7.58
C LYS A 54 10.84 -6.79 -7.06
N SER A 55 10.64 -6.92 -5.75
CA SER A 55 9.32 -7.23 -5.18
C SER A 55 8.36 -6.06 -5.36
N LEU A 56 8.82 -4.82 -5.13
CA LEU A 56 8.01 -3.62 -5.34
C LEU A 56 7.58 -3.44 -6.80
N ARG A 57 8.42 -3.79 -7.78
CA ARG A 57 8.00 -3.78 -9.19
C ARG A 57 6.83 -4.73 -9.45
N LYS A 58 6.89 -5.95 -8.88
CA LYS A 58 5.81 -6.94 -9.01
C LYS A 58 4.53 -6.48 -8.31
N ASP A 59 4.66 -5.97 -7.09
CA ASP A 59 3.56 -5.42 -6.31
C ASP A 59 2.85 -4.28 -7.09
N ARG A 60 3.63 -3.40 -7.72
CA ARG A 60 3.10 -2.30 -8.54
C ARG A 60 2.40 -2.78 -9.79
N GLU A 61 2.95 -3.80 -10.47
CA GLU A 61 2.33 -4.40 -11.65
C GLU A 61 0.97 -5.04 -11.31
N LEU A 62 0.92 -5.81 -10.21
CA LEU A 62 -0.32 -6.41 -9.71
C LEU A 62 -1.36 -5.34 -9.37
N TRP A 63 -0.92 -4.27 -8.72
CA TRP A 63 -1.80 -3.16 -8.40
C TRP A 63 -2.40 -2.49 -9.64
N TRP A 64 -1.59 -2.20 -10.66
CA TRP A 64 -2.09 -1.61 -11.90
C TRP A 64 -3.09 -2.52 -12.61
N LYS A 65 -2.84 -3.84 -12.64
CA LYS A 65 -3.79 -4.83 -13.20
C LYS A 65 -5.11 -4.83 -12.44
N SER A 66 -5.06 -4.82 -11.11
CA SER A 66 -6.27 -4.75 -10.29
C SER A 66 -7.03 -3.45 -10.50
N LYS A 67 -6.32 -2.33 -10.58
CA LYS A 67 -6.91 -1.01 -10.79
C LYS A 67 -7.61 -0.90 -12.14
N ALA A 68 -7.00 -1.41 -13.21
CA ALA A 68 -7.62 -1.47 -14.53
C ALA A 68 -8.93 -2.26 -14.50
N ARG A 69 -8.94 -3.44 -13.86
CA ARG A 69 -10.15 -4.27 -13.70
C ARG A 69 -11.27 -3.53 -12.96
N GLU A 70 -10.95 -2.85 -11.86
CA GLU A 70 -11.95 -2.07 -11.11
C GLU A 70 -12.48 -0.88 -11.92
N MET A 71 -11.63 -0.25 -12.74
CA MET A 71 -12.06 0.81 -13.65
C MET A 71 -13.00 0.28 -14.75
N GLU A 72 -12.68 -0.86 -15.37
CA GLU A 72 -13.56 -1.53 -16.36
C GLU A 72 -14.92 -1.86 -15.76
N LYS A 73 -14.94 -2.38 -14.52
CA LYS A 73 -16.18 -2.68 -13.80
C LYS A 73 -17.00 -1.42 -13.48
N ALA A 74 -16.35 -0.35 -13.00
CA ALA A 74 -17.02 0.92 -12.72
C ALA A 74 -17.61 1.55 -13.99
N PHE A 75 -16.88 1.43 -15.11
CA PHE A 75 -17.36 1.87 -16.42
C PHE A 75 -18.57 1.05 -16.89
N ALA A 76 -18.48 -0.28 -16.86
CA ALA A 76 -19.57 -1.17 -17.29
C ALA A 76 -20.85 -1.02 -16.46
N THR A 77 -20.72 -0.67 -15.17
CA THR A 77 -21.85 -0.41 -14.27
C THR A 77 -22.38 1.03 -14.34
N GLY A 78 -21.76 1.91 -15.12
CA GLY A 78 -22.13 3.32 -15.20
C GLY A 78 -21.82 4.12 -13.91
N ASN A 79 -21.01 3.58 -12.99
CA ASN A 79 -20.67 4.23 -11.73
C ASN A 79 -19.56 5.28 -11.95
N SER A 80 -19.95 6.43 -12.48
CA SER A 80 -19.05 7.55 -12.79
C SER A 80 -18.28 8.06 -11.56
N ARG A 81 -18.93 8.12 -10.39
CA ARG A 81 -18.27 8.56 -9.14
C ARG A 81 -17.11 7.64 -8.76
N ALA A 82 -17.32 6.33 -8.77
CA ALA A 82 -16.26 5.37 -8.46
C ALA A 82 -15.13 5.41 -9.51
N LEU A 83 -15.49 5.57 -10.79
CA LEU A 83 -14.52 5.69 -11.87
C LEU A 83 -13.60 6.91 -11.69
N TYR A 84 -14.16 8.10 -11.40
CA TYR A 84 -13.35 9.30 -11.14
C TYR A 84 -12.48 9.19 -9.88
N GLN A 85 -12.96 8.51 -8.83
CA GLN A 85 -12.15 8.23 -7.64
C GLN A 85 -10.95 7.33 -7.97
N LEU A 86 -11.16 6.28 -8.77
CA LEU A 86 -10.09 5.38 -9.21
C LEU A 86 -9.06 6.12 -10.07
N ILE A 87 -9.49 6.97 -11.01
CA ILE A 87 -8.58 7.78 -11.85
C ILE A 87 -7.70 8.72 -11.00
N ARG A 88 -8.26 9.30 -9.93
CA ARG A 88 -7.54 10.24 -9.05
C ARG A 88 -6.56 9.58 -8.09
N SER A 89 -6.80 8.32 -7.71
CA SER A 89 -5.93 7.54 -6.79
C SER A 89 -4.57 7.20 -7.38
#